data_AF-A0A9P7KN15-F1
#
_entry.id   AF-A0A9P7KN15-F1
#
_cell.length_a   1.000
_cell.length_b   1.000
_cell.length_c   1.000
_cell.angle_alpha   90.00
_cell.angle_beta   90.00
_cell.angle_gamma   90.00
#
_symmetry.space_group_name_H-M   'P 1'
#
loop_
_entity.id
_entity.type
_entity.pdbx_description
1 polymer ?
#
loop_
_entity_poly.entity_id
_entity_poly.type
_entity_poly.pdbx_seq_one_letter_code
_entity_poly.pdbx_strand_id
1 'polypeptide(L)'
;MSELTFDTLMDDGNYLGTERARMENKVILDELERKKKARSMAVPTDDNRVKARLREIGEPITLFGERAADRRDRLIYVLSQINAARGDDAMHVDEESSSESNEEEEEFYSPGSLELLESRRWIAEYSLPRAQKRVAQQRIDSKLDLGRIVDIRKKVFNEVKKFANLGSQIGDERPISQVRDSPISVLKGHQDRVCRVAFHPSGNYVASASFDTTWRLWDVITSKELLLQEGHSKEVYCVDFQNDGALVASGYQIATGAGDDTIRIWDMRSLKSLYTIPAHLSNVSDVRFFYANDIYFKPPTPSDVDMDGTDVEKTQDAPEKGTATLLEEWKYRSGLFFASSGYDGLVKLWSADDWQLLRTLSTDAGKVMSVDISSDGNLMASGTYNRNFQLFSPEDV
;
A
#
# COMPACT_ATOMS: atom_id res chain seq x y z
N MET A 1 -70.43 -8.68 27.92
CA MET A 1 -70.16 -7.24 27.71
C MET A 1 -71.46 -6.62 27.23
N SER A 2 -72.21 -5.98 28.12
CA SER A 2 -73.44 -5.27 27.78
C SER A 2 -73.08 -4.02 26.98
N GLU A 3 -73.70 -3.83 25.82
CA GLU A 3 -73.51 -2.67 24.95
C GLU A 3 -73.96 -1.40 25.68
N LEU A 4 -73.01 -0.49 25.93
CA LEU A 4 -73.29 0.86 26.43
C LEU A 4 -73.88 1.68 25.27
N THR A 5 -75.20 1.90 25.29
CA THR A 5 -75.91 2.77 24.36
C THR A 5 -75.87 4.22 24.84
N PHE A 6 -75.92 5.19 23.92
CA PHE A 6 -75.82 6.64 24.19
C PHE A 6 -76.80 7.13 25.28
N ASP A 7 -77.97 6.48 25.41
CA ASP A 7 -78.98 6.79 26.43
C ASP A 7 -78.64 6.31 27.86
N THR A 8 -77.54 5.57 28.06
CA THR A 8 -77.10 5.10 29.40
C THR A 8 -75.96 5.93 30.00
N LEU A 9 -75.45 6.92 29.25
CA LEU A 9 -74.54 7.93 29.78
C LEU A 9 -75.36 8.99 30.52
N MET A 10 -75.40 8.87 31.85
CA MET A 10 -75.83 9.97 32.71
C MET A 10 -74.93 11.17 32.42
N ASP A 11 -75.52 12.23 31.85
CA ASP A 11 -74.89 13.54 31.77
C ASP A 11 -74.89 14.12 33.18
N ASP A 12 -73.89 13.73 33.96
CA ASP A 12 -73.60 14.34 35.25
C ASP A 12 -73.14 15.78 34.96
N GLY A 13 -74.09 16.70 34.83
CA GLY A 13 -73.89 18.15 34.71
C GLY A 13 -73.15 18.80 35.90
N ASN A 14 -72.55 17.98 36.76
CA ASN A 14 -71.75 18.34 37.91
C ASN A 14 -70.32 17.72 37.89
N TYR A 15 -69.87 17.13 36.77
CA TYR A 15 -68.52 16.59 36.61
C TYR A 15 -67.42 17.67 36.80
N LEU A 16 -67.76 18.95 36.62
CA LEU A 16 -66.86 20.10 36.83
C LEU A 16 -66.74 20.52 38.32
N GLY A 17 -67.61 20.02 39.20
CA GLY A 17 -67.73 20.46 40.60
C GLY A 17 -67.19 19.49 41.65
N THR A 18 -66.89 18.24 41.29
CA THR A 18 -66.39 17.23 42.23
C THR A 18 -64.89 17.39 42.46
N GLU A 19 -64.45 17.37 43.73
CA GLU A 19 -63.02 17.43 44.12
C GLU A 19 -62.17 16.40 43.37
N ARG A 20 -62.76 15.25 43.02
CA ARG A 20 -62.14 14.18 42.25
C ARG A 20 -61.76 14.60 40.83
N ALA A 21 -62.67 15.26 40.09
CA ALA A 21 -62.37 15.77 38.75
C ALA A 21 -61.35 16.91 38.78
N ARG A 22 -61.33 17.72 39.85
CA ARG A 22 -60.29 18.74 40.05
C ARG A 22 -58.92 18.11 40.31
N MET A 23 -58.86 17.03 41.09
CA MET A 23 -57.61 16.30 41.35
C MET A 23 -57.10 15.61 40.08
N GLU A 24 -57.98 14.96 39.31
CA GLU A 24 -57.61 14.33 38.03
C GLU A 24 -57.11 15.35 37.01
N ASN A 25 -57.81 16.48 36.86
CA ASN A 25 -57.35 17.57 35.99
C ASN A 25 -56.03 18.20 36.46
N LYS A 26 -55.82 18.31 37.78
CA LYS A 26 -54.55 18.81 38.34
C LYS A 26 -53.39 17.88 38.03
N VAL A 27 -53.58 16.56 38.16
CA VAL A 27 -52.54 15.57 37.81
C VAL A 27 -52.20 15.65 36.33
N ILE A 28 -53.20 15.80 35.45
CA ILE A 28 -52.98 15.95 34.00
C ILE A 28 -52.22 17.25 33.70
N LEU A 29 -52.55 18.36 34.37
CA LEU A 29 -51.85 19.63 34.23
C LEU A 29 -50.40 19.52 34.68
N ASP A 30 -50.14 18.89 35.83
CA ASP A 30 -48.79 18.66 36.36
C ASP A 30 -47.95 17.78 35.41
N GLU A 31 -48.56 16.76 34.79
CA GLU A 31 -47.89 15.94 33.76
C GLU A 31 -47.55 16.73 32.49
N LEU A 32 -48.45 17.60 32.05
CA LEU A 32 -48.22 18.47 30.89
C LEU A 32 -47.14 19.51 31.17
N GLU A 33 -47.12 20.08 32.36
CA GLU A 33 -46.07 21.02 32.79
C GLU A 33 -44.70 20.35 32.87
N ARG A 34 -44.62 19.10 33.38
CA ARG A 34 -43.38 18.31 33.34
C ARG A 34 -42.91 18.03 31.92
N LYS A 35 -43.81 17.62 31.01
CA LYS A 35 -43.47 17.40 29.60
C LYS A 35 -43.07 18.69 28.88
N LYS A 36 -43.62 19.83 29.29
CA LYS A 36 -43.24 21.15 28.76
C LYS A 36 -41.85 21.56 29.25
N LYS A 37 -41.56 21.40 30.54
CA LYS A 37 -40.22 21.64 31.13
C LYS A 37 -39.16 20.73 30.53
N ALA A 38 -39.48 19.46 30.30
CA ALA A 38 -38.55 18.51 29.70
C ALA A 38 -38.15 18.91 28.26
N ARG A 39 -39.12 19.35 27.43
CA ARG A 39 -38.84 19.82 26.06
C ARG A 39 -38.06 21.14 25.99
N SER A 40 -38.10 21.95 27.05
CA SER A 40 -37.29 23.18 27.13
C SER A 40 -35.86 22.95 27.61
N MET A 41 -35.48 21.73 28.01
CA MET A 41 -34.11 21.42 28.40
C MET A 41 -33.21 21.33 27.17
N ALA A 42 -32.08 22.04 27.21
CA ALA A 42 -31.07 21.99 26.15
C ALA A 42 -30.31 20.65 26.23
N VAL A 43 -30.57 19.76 25.28
CA VAL A 43 -29.85 18.49 25.11
C VAL A 43 -29.12 18.49 23.76
N PRO A 44 -27.86 18.02 23.70
CA PRO A 44 -27.08 17.94 22.46
C PRO A 44 -27.85 17.28 21.31
N THR A 45 -27.64 17.78 20.09
CA THR A 45 -28.22 17.23 18.85
C THR A 45 -27.44 16.03 18.32
N ASP A 46 -26.16 15.91 18.67
CA ASP A 46 -25.28 14.87 18.16
C ASP A 46 -25.49 13.53 18.88
N ASP A 47 -25.79 12.47 18.11
CA ASP A 47 -26.12 11.14 18.65
C ASP A 47 -24.96 10.53 19.46
N ASN A 48 -23.71 10.83 19.12
CA ASN A 48 -22.54 10.35 19.86
C ASN A 48 -22.44 10.97 21.26
N ARG A 49 -22.73 12.27 21.39
CA ARG A 49 -22.79 12.97 22.69
C ARG A 49 -23.97 12.48 23.52
N VAL A 50 -25.13 12.22 22.90
CA VAL A 50 -26.29 11.62 23.58
C VAL A 50 -25.97 10.23 24.15
N LYS A 51 -25.28 9.38 23.38
CA LYS A 51 -24.83 8.05 23.84
C LYS A 51 -23.81 8.13 24.99
N ALA A 52 -22.89 9.09 24.94
CA ALA A 52 -21.92 9.32 26.01
C ALA A 52 -22.62 9.73 27.32
N ARG A 53 -23.57 10.68 27.25
CA ARG A 53 -24.38 11.09 28.41
C ARG A 53 -25.24 9.97 28.99
N LEU A 54 -25.89 9.16 28.15
CA LEU A 54 -26.64 7.99 28.63
C LEU A 54 -25.73 6.98 29.35
N ARG A 55 -24.49 6.80 28.86
CA ARG A 55 -23.48 5.96 29.50
C ARG A 55 -23.04 6.51 30.85
N GLU A 56 -22.83 7.82 30.96
CA GLU A 56 -22.49 8.50 32.24
C GLU A 56 -23.59 8.31 33.29
N ILE A 57 -24.85 8.38 32.88
CA ILE A 57 -26.01 8.21 33.76
C ILE A 57 -26.24 6.73 34.13
N GLY A 58 -25.58 5.80 33.43
CA GLY A 58 -25.72 4.35 33.66
C GLY A 58 -26.95 3.72 33.00
N GLU A 59 -27.60 4.44 32.06
CA GLU A 59 -28.72 3.95 31.27
C GLU A 59 -28.24 3.18 30.02
N PRO A 60 -29.02 2.20 29.52
CA PRO A 60 -28.66 1.48 28.31
C PRO A 60 -28.48 2.43 27.12
N ILE A 61 -27.38 2.28 26.39
CA ILE A 61 -26.95 3.21 25.32
C ILE A 61 -27.94 3.20 24.14
N THR A 62 -28.47 2.04 23.79
CA THR A 62 -29.45 1.87 22.71
C THR A 62 -30.50 0.84 23.11
N LEU A 63 -31.77 1.15 22.92
CA LEU A 63 -32.88 0.19 23.01
C LEU A 63 -33.17 -0.44 21.64
N PHE A 64 -33.76 -1.64 21.64
CA PHE A 64 -34.10 -2.35 20.40
C PHE A 64 -35.14 -1.56 19.60
N GLY A 65 -34.82 -1.22 18.34
CA GLY A 65 -35.68 -0.45 17.45
C GLY A 65 -35.65 1.08 17.65
N GLU A 66 -34.81 1.59 18.56
CA GLU A 66 -34.71 3.01 18.89
C GLU A 66 -33.91 3.81 17.84
N ARG A 67 -34.53 4.85 17.26
CA ARG A 67 -33.85 5.78 16.35
C ARG A 67 -33.11 6.87 17.14
N ALA A 68 -32.25 7.65 16.48
CA ALA A 68 -31.48 8.71 17.14
C ALA A 68 -32.36 9.79 17.82
N ALA A 69 -33.50 10.12 17.22
CA ALA A 69 -34.47 11.06 17.81
C ALA A 69 -35.10 10.49 19.09
N ASP A 70 -35.55 9.24 19.05
CA ASP A 70 -36.17 8.57 20.21
C ASP A 70 -35.19 8.45 21.39
N ARG A 71 -33.91 8.21 21.08
CA ARG A 71 -32.83 8.16 22.08
C ARG A 71 -32.59 9.50 22.75
N ARG A 72 -32.64 10.58 21.98
CA ARG A 72 -32.54 11.95 22.50
C ARG A 72 -33.72 12.30 23.39
N ASP A 73 -34.93 11.92 22.98
CA ASP A 73 -36.15 12.12 23.77
C ASP A 73 -36.13 11.32 25.08
N ARG A 74 -35.56 10.11 25.05
CA ARG A 74 -35.32 9.32 26.27
C ARG A 74 -34.32 10.00 27.20
N LEU A 75 -33.21 10.52 26.68
CA LEU A 75 -32.25 11.26 27.48
C LEU A 75 -32.90 12.48 28.14
N ILE A 76 -33.73 13.23 27.40
CA ILE A 76 -34.52 14.35 27.94
C ILE A 76 -35.44 13.89 29.08
N TYR A 77 -36.12 12.76 28.90
CA TYR A 77 -37.03 12.22 29.91
C TYR A 77 -36.29 11.78 31.20
N VAL A 78 -35.17 11.07 31.04
CA VAL A 78 -34.34 10.60 32.17
C VAL A 78 -33.77 11.79 32.95
N LEU A 79 -33.22 12.79 32.25
CA LEU A 79 -32.72 14.02 32.89
C LEU A 79 -33.83 14.78 33.61
N SER A 80 -35.05 14.81 33.04
CA SER A 80 -36.19 15.44 33.69
C SER A 80 -36.59 14.75 34.99
N GLN A 81 -36.48 13.42 35.06
CA GLN A 81 -36.74 12.67 36.29
C GLN A 81 -35.66 12.91 37.34
N ILE A 82 -34.39 12.92 36.92
CA ILE A 82 -33.25 13.17 37.82
C ILE A 82 -33.33 14.58 38.42
N ASN A 83 -33.62 15.59 37.61
CA ASN A 83 -33.76 16.97 38.07
C ASN A 83 -34.96 17.13 39.02
N ALA A 84 -36.09 16.47 38.72
CA ALA A 84 -37.25 16.46 39.61
C ALA A 84 -36.95 15.77 40.95
N ALA A 85 -36.13 14.72 40.96
CA ALA A 85 -35.73 14.00 42.17
C ALA A 85 -34.71 14.77 43.01
N ARG A 86 -33.83 15.56 42.38
CA ARG A 86 -32.84 16.41 43.07
C ARG A 86 -33.44 17.70 43.63
N GLY A 87 -34.64 18.09 43.22
CA GLY A 87 -35.34 19.28 43.75
C GLY A 87 -34.65 20.61 43.40
N ASP A 88 -33.76 20.58 42.42
CA ASP A 88 -32.93 21.72 42.04
C ASP A 88 -33.60 22.48 40.89
N ASP A 89 -34.34 23.52 41.23
CA ASP A 89 -34.91 24.48 40.27
C ASP A 89 -33.83 25.57 40.02
N ALA A 90 -32.70 25.17 39.45
CA ALA A 90 -31.60 26.07 39.16
C ALA A 90 -30.97 25.77 37.80
N MET A 91 -31.18 26.71 36.88
CA MET A 91 -30.40 26.88 35.67
C MET A 91 -28.94 27.17 36.02
N HIS A 92 -28.11 26.14 35.99
CA HIS A 92 -26.70 26.28 35.64
C HIS A 92 -26.33 25.06 34.79
N VAL A 93 -26.57 25.18 33.49
CA VAL A 93 -25.69 24.50 32.55
C VAL A 93 -24.49 25.41 32.52
N ASP A 94 -23.48 25.09 33.33
CA ASP A 94 -22.15 25.60 33.09
C ASP A 94 -21.88 25.32 31.60
N GLU A 95 -21.81 26.39 30.80
CA GLU A 95 -20.89 26.42 29.68
C GLU A 95 -19.50 26.24 30.29
N GLU A 96 -19.19 25.00 30.69
CA GLU A 96 -17.85 24.50 30.46
C GLU A 96 -17.70 24.61 28.95
N SER A 97 -17.17 25.75 28.52
CA SER A 97 -16.20 25.79 27.45
C SER A 97 -15.16 24.72 27.77
N SER A 98 -15.50 23.47 27.44
CA SER A 98 -14.51 22.58 26.86
C SER A 98 -14.08 23.32 25.60
N SER A 99 -13.13 24.25 25.78
CA SER A 99 -12.06 24.38 24.82
C SER A 99 -11.79 22.95 24.37
N GLU A 100 -12.00 22.68 23.09
CA GLU A 100 -11.36 21.56 22.45
C GLU A 100 -9.87 21.78 22.72
N SER A 101 -9.41 21.32 23.89
CA SER A 101 -8.08 20.80 24.02
C SER A 101 -8.12 19.71 22.97
N ASN A 102 -7.59 20.04 21.79
CA ASN A 102 -6.74 19.10 21.09
C ASN A 102 -5.96 18.44 22.22
N GLU A 103 -6.37 17.22 22.59
CA GLU A 103 -5.46 16.30 23.20
C GLU A 103 -4.35 16.24 22.15
N GLU A 104 -3.35 17.11 22.32
CA GLU A 104 -2.05 16.91 21.73
C GLU A 104 -1.75 15.49 22.20
N GLU A 105 -1.90 14.52 21.30
CA GLU A 105 -1.44 13.17 21.54
C GLU A 105 0.03 13.37 21.89
N GLU A 106 0.34 13.42 23.19
CA GLU A 106 1.70 13.58 23.67
C GLU A 106 2.44 12.36 23.14
N GLU A 107 3.16 12.54 22.04
CA GLU A 107 3.90 11.48 21.37
C GLU A 107 4.93 10.95 22.36
N PHE A 108 4.57 9.84 23.03
CA PHE A 108 5.42 9.26 24.04
C PHE A 108 6.56 8.50 23.37
N TYR A 109 7.76 9.09 23.37
CA TYR A 109 8.96 8.43 22.87
C TYR A 109 9.50 7.43 23.90
N SER A 110 9.33 6.14 23.61
CA SER A 110 10.01 5.09 24.36
C SER A 110 11.49 4.97 23.95
N PRO A 111 12.44 4.85 24.88
CA PRO A 111 13.84 4.59 24.53
C PRO A 111 13.96 3.24 23.82
N GLY A 112 14.53 3.27 22.61
CA GLY A 112 14.77 2.06 21.81
C GLY A 112 15.97 1.24 22.30
N SER A 113 16.12 0.03 21.75
CA SER A 113 17.27 -0.84 22.02
C SER A 113 18.58 -0.26 21.46
N LEU A 114 19.72 -0.65 22.04
CA LEU A 114 21.04 -0.26 21.55
C LEU A 114 21.30 -0.78 20.12
N GLU A 115 20.79 -1.97 19.78
CA GLU A 115 20.86 -2.54 18.44
C GLU A 115 20.10 -1.70 17.39
N LEU A 116 18.95 -1.13 17.77
CA LEU A 116 18.20 -0.20 16.91
C LEU A 116 19.01 1.08 16.67
N LEU A 117 19.72 1.58 17.69
CA LEU A 117 20.58 2.74 17.56
C LEU A 117 21.77 2.48 16.64
N GLU A 118 22.43 1.33 16.76
CA GLU A 118 23.51 0.90 15.87
C GLU A 118 23.02 0.75 14.43
N SER A 119 21.86 0.12 14.24
CA SER A 119 21.22 -0.04 12.92
C SER A 119 20.89 1.32 12.29
N ARG A 120 20.32 2.26 13.06
CA ARG A 120 20.03 3.62 12.59
C ARG A 120 21.31 4.39 12.25
N ARG A 121 22.36 4.24 13.04
CA ARG A 121 23.67 4.83 12.77
C ARG A 121 24.26 4.28 11.47
N TRP A 122 24.19 2.98 11.25
CA TRP A 122 24.63 2.35 10.01
C TRP A 122 23.84 2.85 8.80
N ILE A 123 22.51 2.96 8.92
CA ILE A 123 21.64 3.55 7.88
C ILE A 123 22.06 4.98 7.57
N ALA A 124 22.34 5.81 8.59
CA ALA A 124 22.78 7.19 8.41
C ALA A 124 24.16 7.26 7.74
N GLU A 125 25.14 6.49 8.22
CA GLU A 125 26.50 6.42 7.65
C GLU A 125 26.49 5.95 6.19
N TYR A 126 25.56 5.06 5.83
CA TYR A 126 25.36 4.58 4.46
C TYR A 126 24.61 5.60 3.58
N SER A 127 23.51 6.17 4.09
CA SER A 127 22.58 6.99 3.29
C SER A 127 23.10 8.42 3.08
N LEU A 128 23.70 9.05 4.08
CA LEU A 128 24.12 10.46 4.03
C LEU A 128 25.14 10.74 2.91
N PRO A 129 26.24 9.95 2.75
CA PRO A 129 27.20 10.19 1.67
C PRO A 129 26.60 9.96 0.28
N ARG A 130 25.63 9.05 0.16
CA ARG A 130 24.92 8.78 -1.11
C ARG A 130 23.94 9.88 -1.45
N ALA A 131 23.17 10.35 -0.47
CA ALA A 131 22.30 11.51 -0.62
C ALA A 131 23.11 12.74 -1.03
N GLN A 132 24.28 12.95 -0.40
CA GLN A 132 25.21 14.01 -0.79
C GLN A 132 25.70 13.86 -2.22
N LYS A 133 26.17 12.66 -2.63
CA LYS A 133 26.61 12.40 -4.01
C LYS A 133 25.48 12.60 -5.03
N ARG A 134 24.26 12.15 -4.71
CA ARG A 134 23.07 12.32 -5.54
C ARG A 134 22.72 13.79 -5.72
N VAL A 135 22.68 14.57 -4.65
CA VAL A 135 22.43 16.01 -4.70
C VAL A 135 23.56 16.74 -5.43
N ALA A 136 24.81 16.32 -5.24
CA ALA A 136 25.94 16.86 -5.98
C ALA A 136 25.82 16.60 -7.48
N GLN A 137 25.45 15.38 -7.89
CA GLN A 137 25.20 15.03 -9.29
C GLN A 137 24.02 15.82 -9.86
N GLN A 138 22.89 15.90 -9.15
CA GLN A 138 21.74 16.71 -9.56
C GLN A 138 22.08 18.19 -9.73
N ARG A 139 22.91 18.75 -8.85
CA ARG A 139 23.41 20.13 -8.97
C ARG A 139 24.35 20.32 -10.16
N ILE A 140 25.10 19.28 -10.54
CA ILE A 140 25.92 19.30 -11.75
C ILE A 140 25.00 19.25 -12.96
N ASP A 141 24.06 18.31 -12.99
CA ASP A 141 23.13 18.08 -14.10
C ASP A 141 22.20 19.28 -14.33
N SER A 142 21.71 19.93 -13.26
CA SER A 142 20.89 21.14 -13.34
C SER A 142 21.66 22.36 -13.87
N LYS A 143 22.99 22.34 -13.76
CA LYS A 143 23.88 23.40 -14.27
C LYS A 143 24.40 23.09 -15.67
N LEU A 144 24.09 21.92 -16.25
CA LEU A 144 24.49 21.59 -17.61
C LEU A 144 23.69 22.43 -18.59
N ASP A 145 24.40 23.09 -19.50
CA ASP A 145 23.78 23.82 -20.61
C ASP A 145 23.04 22.85 -21.55
N LEU A 146 21.93 23.32 -22.12
CA LEU A 146 21.04 22.54 -22.97
C LEU A 146 21.80 21.95 -24.18
N GLY A 147 22.78 22.68 -24.73
CA GLY A 147 23.64 22.19 -25.81
C GLY A 147 24.42 20.93 -25.43
N ARG A 148 24.98 20.89 -24.22
CA ARG A 148 25.73 19.74 -23.71
C ARG A 148 24.83 18.52 -23.46
N ILE A 149 23.60 18.75 -23.00
CA ILE A 149 22.59 17.68 -22.84
C ILE A 149 22.22 17.09 -24.20
N VAL A 150 22.01 17.94 -25.21
CA VAL A 150 21.73 17.51 -26.59
C VAL A 150 22.91 16.71 -27.16
N ASP A 151 24.15 17.11 -26.89
CA ASP A 151 25.34 16.39 -27.35
C ASP A 151 25.53 15.04 -26.65
N ILE A 152 25.30 14.96 -25.33
CA ILE A 152 25.29 13.69 -24.58
C ILE A 152 24.20 12.78 -25.14
N ARG A 153 22.98 13.31 -25.34
CA ARG A 153 21.87 12.54 -25.91
C ARG A 153 22.18 12.08 -27.32
N LYS A 154 22.78 12.92 -28.17
CA LYS A 154 23.24 12.53 -29.52
C LYS A 154 24.32 11.46 -29.44
N LYS A 155 25.24 11.53 -28.47
CA LYS A 155 26.30 10.52 -28.28
C LYS A 155 25.72 9.17 -27.83
N VAL A 156 24.87 9.17 -26.81
CA VAL A 156 24.15 7.97 -26.34
C VAL A 156 23.26 7.44 -27.45
N PHE A 157 22.49 8.29 -28.11
CA PHE A 157 21.66 7.90 -29.24
C PHE A 157 22.50 7.37 -30.39
N ASN A 158 23.70 7.90 -30.65
CA ASN A 158 24.61 7.35 -31.66
C ASN A 158 25.17 5.98 -31.23
N GLU A 159 25.45 5.75 -29.95
CA GLU A 159 25.85 4.44 -29.44
C GLU A 159 24.70 3.42 -29.46
N VAL A 160 23.50 3.82 -29.04
CA VAL A 160 22.27 3.01 -29.14
C VAL A 160 21.86 2.80 -30.60
N LYS A 161 22.10 3.78 -31.49
CA LYS A 161 21.88 3.66 -32.94
C LYS A 161 22.91 2.74 -33.60
N LYS A 162 24.15 2.66 -33.08
CA LYS A 162 25.08 1.58 -33.46
C LYS A 162 24.52 0.22 -33.05
N PHE A 163 23.86 0.13 -31.89
CA PHE A 163 23.13 -1.08 -31.47
C PHE A 163 21.94 -1.37 -32.41
N ALA A 164 21.21 -0.33 -32.86
CA ALA A 164 20.16 -0.43 -33.87
C ALA A 164 20.68 -0.82 -35.27
N ASN A 165 21.99 -0.81 -35.49
CA ASN A 165 22.64 -1.27 -36.73
C ASN A 165 23.09 -2.75 -36.65
N LEU A 166 22.42 -3.58 -35.85
CA LEU A 166 22.36 -5.03 -36.07
C LEU A 166 21.07 -5.47 -36.78
N GLY A 167 20.27 -4.53 -37.30
CA GLY A 167 19.06 -4.83 -38.06
C GLY A 167 18.63 -3.72 -39.02
N SER A 168 19.40 -3.45 -40.08
CA SER A 168 18.90 -3.10 -41.44
C SER A 168 20.10 -2.76 -42.39
N GLN A 169 20.23 -3.40 -43.57
CA GLN A 169 20.91 -2.88 -44.78
C GLN A 169 19.86 -2.04 -45.48
N ILE A 170 20.04 -1.73 -46.77
CA ILE A 170 19.12 -1.05 -47.67
C ILE A 170 19.05 -1.88 -48.96
N GLY A 171 17.84 -2.22 -49.42
CA GLY A 171 17.56 -2.63 -50.79
C GLY A 171 16.98 -1.44 -51.56
N ASP A 172 17.66 -1.10 -52.66
CA ASP A 172 17.45 0.07 -53.51
C ASP A 172 17.66 1.41 -52.79
N GLU A 173 16.59 2.07 -52.33
CA GLU A 173 16.63 3.28 -51.47
C GLU A 173 15.98 3.05 -50.09
N ARG A 174 15.62 1.80 -49.76
CA ARG A 174 14.85 1.45 -48.54
C ARG A 174 15.59 0.43 -47.64
N PRO A 175 15.70 0.63 -46.32
CA PRO A 175 16.44 -0.28 -45.44
C PRO A 175 15.95 -1.77 -45.41
N ILE A 176 16.76 -2.77 -45.82
CA ILE A 176 16.66 -4.24 -45.70
C ILE A 176 17.94 -4.87 -45.10
N SER A 177 18.03 -5.39 -43.84
CA SER A 177 19.19 -5.99 -43.07
C SER A 177 20.32 -6.79 -43.75
N GLN A 178 21.61 -6.42 -43.49
CA GLN A 178 22.77 -7.31 -43.58
C GLN A 178 23.10 -7.66 -42.14
N VAL A 179 22.59 -8.80 -41.71
CA VAL A 179 22.93 -9.35 -40.41
C VAL A 179 24.31 -9.99 -40.57
N ARG A 180 25.28 -9.63 -39.72
CA ARG A 180 26.34 -10.59 -39.39
C ARG A 180 25.65 -11.63 -38.52
N ASP A 181 25.03 -12.64 -39.15
CA ASP A 181 24.36 -13.77 -38.49
C ASP A 181 25.35 -14.70 -37.76
N SER A 182 26.48 -14.18 -37.30
CA SER A 182 27.47 -14.95 -36.56
C SER A 182 27.48 -14.50 -35.09
N PRO A 183 27.20 -15.40 -34.13
CA PRO A 183 27.33 -15.07 -32.71
C PRO A 183 28.74 -14.56 -32.41
N ILE A 184 28.86 -13.48 -31.61
CA ILE A 184 30.15 -12.89 -31.21
C ILE A 184 31.00 -13.94 -30.48
N SER A 185 30.37 -14.70 -29.60
CA SER A 185 30.95 -15.87 -28.94
C SER A 185 29.84 -16.89 -28.65
N VAL A 186 30.20 -18.18 -28.65
CA VAL A 186 29.30 -19.28 -28.27
C VAL A 186 29.83 -19.89 -26.97
N LEU A 187 29.10 -19.66 -25.88
CA LEU A 187 29.39 -20.23 -24.56
C LEU A 187 28.90 -21.68 -24.54
N LYS A 188 29.83 -22.64 -24.70
CA LYS A 188 29.52 -24.07 -24.67
C LYS A 188 29.83 -24.64 -23.29
N GLY A 189 28.89 -25.35 -22.68
CA GLY A 189 29.11 -26.02 -21.40
C GLY A 189 27.92 -26.83 -20.90
N HIS A 190 26.71 -26.30 -21.06
CA HIS A 190 25.48 -27.00 -20.70
C HIS A 190 25.28 -28.28 -21.51
N GLN A 191 24.75 -29.31 -20.84
CA GLN A 191 24.50 -30.63 -21.45
C GLN A 191 23.11 -30.71 -22.10
N ASP A 192 22.20 -29.81 -21.71
CA ASP A 192 20.83 -29.75 -22.23
C ASP A 192 20.42 -28.30 -22.58
N ARG A 193 19.16 -28.11 -22.95
CA ARG A 193 18.59 -26.84 -23.38
C ARG A 193 18.71 -25.76 -22.30
N VAL A 194 19.33 -24.64 -22.69
CA VAL A 194 19.33 -23.40 -21.91
C VAL A 194 17.96 -22.74 -22.03
N CYS A 195 17.34 -22.43 -20.89
CA CYS A 195 15.98 -21.88 -20.84
C CYS A 195 15.94 -20.39 -20.57
N ARG A 196 16.80 -19.91 -19.67
CA ARG A 196 16.85 -18.49 -19.32
C ARG A 196 18.28 -18.01 -19.13
N VAL A 197 18.47 -16.73 -19.41
CA VAL A 197 19.73 -16.02 -19.23
C VAL A 197 19.42 -14.70 -18.52
N ALA A 198 20.25 -14.33 -17.56
CA ALA A 198 20.16 -13.04 -16.88
C ALA A 198 21.54 -12.37 -16.87
N PHE A 199 21.56 -11.05 -17.04
CA PHE A 199 22.78 -10.27 -16.84
C PHE A 199 22.90 -9.87 -15.38
N HIS A 200 24.11 -9.95 -14.85
CA HIS A 200 24.41 -9.33 -13.57
C HIS A 200 24.29 -7.80 -13.73
N PRO A 201 23.83 -7.05 -12.70
CA PRO A 201 23.66 -5.61 -12.79
C PRO A 201 24.91 -4.81 -13.15
N SER A 202 26.11 -5.36 -12.90
CA SER A 202 27.37 -4.77 -13.34
C SER A 202 27.66 -4.91 -14.84
N GLY A 203 26.90 -5.74 -15.57
CA GLY A 203 27.09 -6.03 -16.99
C GLY A 203 28.28 -6.95 -17.32
N ASN A 204 29.13 -7.27 -16.35
CA ASN A 204 30.33 -8.07 -16.58
C ASN A 204 30.08 -9.59 -16.53
N TYR A 205 29.01 -10.01 -15.88
CA TYR A 205 28.69 -11.43 -15.70
C TYR A 205 27.31 -11.76 -16.27
N VAL A 206 27.16 -12.99 -16.72
CA VAL A 206 25.91 -13.56 -17.22
C VAL A 206 25.65 -14.87 -16.52
N ALA A 207 24.44 -15.07 -16.02
CA ALA A 207 24.01 -16.38 -15.54
C ALA A 207 23.09 -17.06 -16.56
N SER A 208 23.21 -18.38 -16.67
CA SER A 208 22.37 -19.21 -17.53
C SER A 208 21.74 -20.36 -16.74
N ALA A 209 20.46 -20.60 -16.99
CA ALA A 209 19.67 -21.70 -16.43
C ALA A 209 19.45 -22.79 -17.49
N SER A 210 19.57 -24.05 -17.12
CA SER A 210 19.46 -25.17 -18.06
C SER A 210 18.62 -26.32 -17.52
N PHE A 211 18.14 -27.14 -18.47
CA PHE A 211 17.45 -28.39 -18.18
C PHE A 211 18.36 -29.49 -17.66
N ASP A 212 19.68 -29.31 -17.71
CA ASP A 212 20.65 -30.21 -17.08
C ASP A 212 20.66 -30.11 -15.54
N THR A 213 19.66 -29.47 -14.93
CA THR A 213 19.49 -29.19 -13.48
C THR A 213 20.52 -28.22 -12.89
N THR A 214 21.40 -27.67 -13.73
CA THR A 214 22.44 -26.74 -13.32
C THR A 214 22.13 -25.32 -13.77
N TRP A 215 22.72 -24.37 -13.04
CA TRP A 215 22.89 -23.01 -13.54
C TRP A 215 24.37 -22.67 -13.53
N ARG A 216 24.78 -21.83 -14.48
CA ARG A 216 26.19 -21.44 -14.67
C ARG A 216 26.34 -19.93 -14.65
N LEU A 217 27.50 -19.47 -14.20
CA LEU A 217 27.93 -18.08 -14.30
C LEU A 217 29.06 -17.97 -15.31
N TRP A 218 28.97 -16.97 -16.17
CA TRP A 218 29.91 -16.69 -17.25
C TRP A 218 30.47 -15.29 -17.09
N ASP A 219 31.75 -15.14 -17.37
CA ASP A 219 32.35 -13.84 -17.61
C ASP A 219 32.10 -13.43 -19.07
N VAL A 220 31.51 -12.25 -19.27
CA VAL A 220 31.16 -11.73 -20.60
C VAL A 220 32.42 -11.44 -21.42
N ILE A 221 33.47 -10.91 -20.79
CA ILE A 221 34.67 -10.45 -21.49
C ILE A 221 35.50 -11.64 -21.95
N THR A 222 35.75 -12.59 -21.04
CA THR A 222 36.59 -13.76 -21.35
C THR A 222 35.79 -14.90 -21.99
N SER A 223 34.45 -14.84 -21.97
CA SER A 223 33.56 -15.91 -22.44
C SER A 223 33.87 -17.26 -21.78
N LYS A 224 34.33 -17.23 -20.52
CA LYS A 224 34.66 -18.42 -19.73
C LYS A 224 33.61 -18.64 -18.65
N GLU A 225 33.39 -19.91 -18.34
CA GLU A 225 32.61 -20.32 -17.18
C GLU A 225 33.39 -20.03 -15.91
N LEU A 226 32.76 -19.28 -15.00
CA LEU A 226 33.30 -18.98 -13.67
C LEU A 226 32.76 -19.93 -12.62
N LEU A 227 31.49 -20.32 -12.75
CA LEU A 227 30.81 -21.11 -11.75
C LEU A 227 29.84 -22.10 -12.39
N LEU A 228 29.91 -23.34 -11.89
CA LEU A 228 28.93 -24.39 -12.08
C LEU A 228 28.26 -24.65 -10.73
N GLN A 229 26.93 -24.58 -10.68
CA GLN A 229 26.19 -24.93 -9.47
C GLN A 229 25.13 -26.00 -9.74
N GLU A 230 25.20 -27.02 -8.90
CA GLU A 230 24.29 -28.15 -8.84
C GLU A 230 23.51 -28.07 -7.53
N GLY A 231 22.23 -28.43 -7.55
CA GLY A 231 21.46 -28.55 -6.32
C GLY A 231 19.96 -28.66 -6.53
N HIS A 232 19.43 -28.20 -7.65
CA HIS A 232 18.06 -28.51 -8.03
C HIS A 232 17.92 -29.98 -8.38
N SER A 233 16.77 -30.56 -8.03
CA SER A 233 16.49 -31.98 -8.29
C SER A 233 15.88 -32.23 -9.67
N LYS A 234 15.39 -31.17 -10.32
CA LYS A 234 14.76 -31.17 -11.65
C LYS A 234 15.29 -30.00 -12.47
N GLU A 235 14.78 -29.84 -13.69
CA GLU A 235 15.21 -28.81 -14.64
C GLU A 235 15.06 -27.40 -14.06
N VAL A 236 16.04 -26.52 -14.31
CA VAL A 236 15.98 -25.11 -13.91
C VAL A 236 15.38 -24.30 -15.05
N TYR A 237 14.26 -23.63 -14.79
CA TYR A 237 13.52 -22.87 -15.78
C TYR A 237 13.95 -21.41 -15.83
N CYS A 238 14.28 -20.82 -14.67
CA CYS A 238 14.57 -19.39 -14.56
C CYS A 238 15.74 -19.11 -13.61
N VAL A 239 16.42 -18.01 -13.89
CA VAL A 239 17.52 -17.43 -13.12
C VAL A 239 17.34 -15.91 -13.18
N ASP A 240 17.51 -15.24 -12.04
CA ASP A 240 17.54 -13.78 -11.98
C ASP A 240 18.45 -13.28 -10.84
N PHE A 241 19.04 -12.09 -11.02
CA PHE A 241 19.97 -11.52 -10.04
C PHE A 241 19.26 -10.57 -9.08
N GLN A 242 19.58 -10.61 -7.79
CA GLN A 242 19.14 -9.52 -6.91
C GLN A 242 19.97 -8.25 -7.23
N ASN A 243 19.29 -7.13 -7.45
CA ASN A 243 19.93 -5.83 -7.68
C ASN A 243 19.65 -4.90 -6.50
N ASP A 244 20.09 -5.28 -5.31
CA ASP A 244 20.07 -4.38 -4.18
C ASP A 244 21.31 -3.47 -4.23
N GLY A 245 21.09 -2.19 -4.54
CA GLY A 245 22.12 -1.17 -4.48
C GLY A 245 22.62 -0.87 -3.05
N ALA A 246 22.04 -1.48 -2.01
CA ALA A 246 22.42 -1.29 -0.61
C ALA A 246 23.41 -2.30 -0.06
N LEU A 247 23.23 -3.57 -0.37
CA LEU A 247 24.11 -4.58 0.15
C LEU A 247 25.11 -4.99 -0.93
N VAL A 248 26.21 -4.26 -1.06
CA VAL A 248 27.42 -4.85 -1.68
C VAL A 248 27.91 -6.05 -0.87
N ALA A 249 27.32 -6.34 0.31
CA ALA A 249 27.47 -7.60 1.03
C ALA A 249 26.49 -8.74 0.60
N SER A 250 25.35 -8.46 -0.03
CA SER A 250 24.37 -9.48 -0.50
C SER A 250 23.97 -9.36 -1.98
N GLY A 251 24.49 -8.38 -2.72
CA GLY A 251 24.29 -8.13 -4.16
C GLY A 251 24.93 -9.19 -5.07
N TYR A 252 25.11 -10.37 -4.51
CA TYR A 252 25.55 -11.58 -5.17
C TYR A 252 24.54 -12.71 -4.95
N GLN A 253 23.31 -12.36 -4.60
CA GLN A 253 22.22 -13.32 -4.51
C GLN A 253 21.61 -13.55 -5.89
N ILE A 254 21.44 -14.82 -6.22
CA ILE A 254 20.78 -15.29 -7.44
C ILE A 254 19.58 -16.10 -6.99
N ALA A 255 18.42 -15.80 -7.56
CA ALA A 255 17.26 -16.66 -7.42
C ALA A 255 17.16 -17.58 -8.64
N THR A 256 16.96 -18.86 -8.40
CA THR A 256 16.69 -19.86 -9.45
C THR A 256 15.40 -20.59 -9.15
N GLY A 257 14.54 -20.72 -10.16
CA GLY A 257 13.30 -21.49 -10.08
C GLY A 257 13.38 -22.74 -10.93
N ALA A 258 12.90 -23.86 -10.39
CA ALA A 258 13.01 -25.16 -11.04
C ALA A 258 11.67 -25.93 -11.05
N GLY A 259 11.67 -27.06 -11.76
CA GLY A 259 10.54 -28.00 -11.82
C GLY A 259 10.34 -28.81 -10.55
N ASP A 260 11.18 -28.63 -9.54
CA ASP A 260 11.01 -29.20 -8.21
C ASP A 260 10.10 -28.36 -7.32
N ASP A 261 9.40 -27.40 -7.93
CA ASP A 261 8.43 -26.48 -7.31
C ASP A 261 9.08 -25.52 -6.29
N THR A 262 10.42 -25.51 -6.23
CA THR A 262 11.21 -24.67 -5.33
C THR A 262 11.91 -23.52 -6.05
N ILE A 263 12.07 -22.44 -5.30
CA ILE A 263 12.99 -21.35 -5.62
C ILE A 263 14.18 -21.49 -4.68
N ARG A 264 15.39 -21.46 -5.22
CA ARG A 264 16.62 -21.44 -4.42
C ARG A 264 17.29 -20.09 -4.54
N ILE A 265 17.77 -19.60 -3.40
CA ILE A 265 18.58 -18.40 -3.31
C ILE A 265 20.03 -18.82 -3.12
N TRP A 266 20.90 -18.39 -4.00
CA TRP A 266 22.32 -18.71 -4.02
C TRP A 266 23.13 -17.48 -3.67
N ASP A 267 24.18 -17.64 -2.86
CA ASP A 267 25.19 -16.60 -2.71
C ASP A 267 26.41 -16.95 -3.57
N MET A 268 26.79 -16.07 -4.50
CA MET A 268 27.96 -16.30 -5.37
C MET A 268 29.29 -16.30 -4.62
N ARG A 269 29.38 -15.76 -3.39
CA ARG A 269 30.62 -15.85 -2.61
C ARG A 269 30.75 -17.17 -1.88
N SER A 270 29.68 -17.57 -1.21
CA SER A 270 29.64 -18.81 -0.43
C SER A 270 29.57 -20.05 -1.33
N LEU A 271 29.17 -19.89 -2.60
CA LEU A 271 28.99 -20.98 -3.57
C LEU A 271 28.03 -22.05 -3.04
N LYS A 272 27.02 -21.63 -2.29
CA LYS A 272 26.04 -22.49 -1.65
C LYS A 272 24.65 -21.88 -1.79
N SER A 273 23.64 -22.74 -1.79
CA SER A 273 22.24 -22.34 -1.63
C SER A 273 22.03 -21.90 -0.18
N LEU A 274 21.66 -20.64 0.03
CA LEU A 274 21.31 -20.08 1.34
C LEU A 274 19.94 -20.56 1.79
N TYR A 275 18.95 -20.41 0.90
CA TYR A 275 17.55 -20.70 1.20
C TYR A 275 16.93 -21.54 0.08
N THR A 276 16.02 -22.43 0.48
CA THR A 276 15.16 -23.20 -0.42
C THR A 276 13.72 -22.90 -0.04
N ILE A 277 12.99 -22.25 -0.95
CA ILE A 277 11.63 -21.78 -0.75
C ILE A 277 10.70 -22.70 -1.55
N PRO A 278 9.78 -23.44 -0.91
CA PRO A 278 8.72 -24.15 -1.62
C PRO A 278 7.70 -23.13 -2.12
N ALA A 279 7.89 -22.64 -3.34
CA ALA A 279 7.18 -21.47 -3.83
C ALA A 279 5.81 -21.83 -4.43
N HIS A 280 5.74 -22.89 -5.23
CA HIS A 280 4.54 -23.25 -5.99
C HIS A 280 4.13 -24.70 -5.72
N LEU A 281 2.92 -25.08 -6.14
CA LEU A 281 2.49 -26.49 -6.13
C LEU A 281 2.88 -27.23 -7.41
N SER A 282 3.37 -26.50 -8.41
CA SER A 282 3.82 -27.00 -9.69
C SER A 282 5.05 -26.20 -10.14
N ASN A 283 5.62 -26.54 -11.29
CA ASN A 283 6.88 -26.00 -11.77
C ASN A 283 6.90 -24.47 -11.72
N VAL A 284 8.00 -23.91 -11.21
CA VAL A 284 8.25 -22.48 -11.24
C VAL A 284 8.72 -22.11 -12.65
N SER A 285 7.94 -21.29 -13.35
CA SER A 285 8.23 -20.89 -14.73
C SER A 285 9.18 -19.71 -14.80
N ASP A 286 8.99 -18.74 -13.92
CA ASP A 286 9.73 -17.49 -13.95
C ASP A 286 9.89 -16.88 -12.56
N VAL A 287 11.02 -16.20 -12.37
CA VAL A 287 11.36 -15.43 -11.18
C VAL A 287 11.94 -14.10 -11.65
N ARG A 288 11.43 -13.00 -11.11
CA ARG A 288 11.92 -11.65 -11.39
C ARG A 288 12.06 -10.84 -10.12
N PHE A 289 13.28 -10.37 -9.87
CA PHE A 289 13.51 -9.34 -8.86
C PHE A 289 12.98 -8.01 -9.34
N PHE A 290 12.42 -7.24 -8.42
CA PHE A 290 12.03 -5.88 -8.71
C PHE A 290 13.27 -5.01 -8.97
N TYR A 291 13.29 -4.27 -10.07
CA TYR A 291 14.36 -3.34 -10.41
C TYR A 291 13.79 -1.93 -10.59
N ALA A 292 13.96 -1.08 -9.58
CA ALA A 292 13.83 0.35 -9.77
C ALA A 292 15.02 0.86 -10.59
N ASN A 293 14.80 1.22 -11.85
CA ASN A 293 15.72 2.10 -12.56
C ASN A 293 15.59 3.49 -11.92
N ASP A 294 16.73 4.15 -11.64
CA ASP A 294 16.84 5.51 -11.07
C ASP A 294 15.56 6.34 -11.24
N ILE A 295 14.75 6.41 -10.17
CA ILE A 295 13.50 7.16 -10.22
C ILE A 295 13.86 8.64 -10.32
N TYR A 296 13.51 9.25 -11.47
CA TYR A 296 13.36 10.69 -11.59
C TYR A 296 12.31 11.12 -10.55
N PHE A 297 12.77 11.73 -9.46
CA PHE A 297 11.89 12.45 -8.55
C PHE A 297 11.33 13.66 -9.31
N LYS A 298 10.10 13.57 -9.82
CA LYS A 298 9.27 14.76 -10.02
C LYS A 298 8.77 15.15 -8.63
N PRO A 299 9.26 16.23 -8.00
CA PRO A 299 8.49 16.83 -6.92
C PRO A 299 7.10 17.16 -7.49
N PRO A 300 6.01 17.04 -6.70
CA PRO A 300 4.77 17.68 -7.09
C PRO A 300 5.10 19.15 -7.37
N THR A 301 4.81 19.59 -8.60
CA THR A 301 4.85 21.02 -8.91
C THR A 301 3.91 21.67 -7.91
N PRO A 302 4.38 22.62 -7.07
CA PRO A 302 3.46 23.44 -6.33
C PRO A 302 2.50 24.02 -7.36
N SER A 303 1.19 23.79 -7.19
CA SER A 303 0.21 24.56 -7.93
C SER A 303 0.57 26.02 -7.71
N ASP A 304 0.86 26.73 -8.80
CA ASP A 304 1.20 28.15 -8.78
C ASP A 304 0.17 28.85 -7.88
N VAL A 305 0.64 29.39 -6.76
CA VAL A 305 -0.18 30.28 -5.95
C VAL A 305 -0.24 31.56 -6.77
N ASP A 306 -1.37 31.76 -7.45
CA ASP A 306 -1.69 33.02 -8.12
C ASP A 306 -1.57 34.14 -7.08
N MET A 307 -0.53 34.95 -7.23
CA MET A 307 -0.29 36.13 -6.43
C MET A 307 -1.16 37.26 -6.99
N ASP A 308 -2.47 37.20 -6.74
CA ASP A 308 -3.38 38.32 -6.93
C ASP A 308 -4.02 38.69 -5.59
N GLY A 309 -3.66 39.88 -5.10
CA GLY A 309 -4.15 40.41 -3.86
C GLY A 309 -5.62 40.81 -3.96
N THR A 310 -6.45 40.22 -3.12
CA THR A 310 -7.63 40.87 -2.51
C THR A 310 -8.06 40.09 -1.28
N ASP A 311 -8.28 40.81 -0.19
CA ASP A 311 -8.74 40.30 1.10
C ASP A 311 -10.15 39.70 0.99
N VAL A 312 -10.30 38.38 1.17
CA VAL A 312 -11.57 37.76 1.56
C VAL A 312 -11.31 36.47 2.35
N GLU A 313 -11.64 36.48 3.63
CA GLU A 313 -11.74 35.28 4.47
C GLU A 313 -12.81 34.33 3.88
N LYS A 314 -12.35 33.19 3.36
CA LYS A 314 -13.18 32.00 3.14
C LYS A 314 -12.43 30.79 3.66
N THR A 315 -12.95 30.26 4.76
CA THR A 315 -12.79 28.89 5.22
C THR A 315 -13.18 27.92 4.10
N GLN A 316 -12.21 27.17 3.61
CA GLN A 316 -12.42 25.94 2.86
C GLN A 316 -11.48 24.88 3.44
N ASP A 317 -12.10 23.78 3.84
CA ASP A 317 -11.48 22.56 4.33
C ASP A 317 -10.39 22.09 3.36
N ALA A 318 -9.13 22.23 3.79
CA ALA A 318 -8.01 21.56 3.18
C ALA A 318 -7.76 20.26 3.95
N PRO A 319 -7.77 19.08 3.31
CA PRO A 319 -7.40 17.85 4.00
C PRO A 319 -5.92 17.92 4.41
N GLU A 320 -5.68 17.43 5.61
CA GLU A 320 -4.42 17.40 6.34
C GLU A 320 -3.21 17.04 5.48
N LYS A 321 -2.38 18.04 5.18
CA LYS A 321 -1.06 17.90 4.52
C LYS A 321 0.02 17.27 5.43
N GLY A 322 -0.37 16.55 6.47
CA GLY A 322 0.54 15.91 7.43
C GLY A 322 0.56 14.38 7.35
N THR A 323 -0.54 13.76 6.93
CA THR A 323 -0.69 12.29 6.90
C THR A 323 -0.47 11.69 5.50
N ALA A 324 -0.56 12.51 4.45
CA ALA A 324 -0.16 12.11 3.10
C ALA A 324 1.37 11.96 2.94
N THR A 325 2.15 12.69 3.72
CA THR A 325 3.62 12.72 3.61
C THR A 325 4.31 11.50 4.23
N LEU A 326 3.69 10.84 5.21
CA LEU A 326 4.21 9.62 5.82
C LEU A 326 3.70 8.34 5.14
N LEU A 327 2.62 8.42 4.35
CA LEU A 327 2.14 7.32 3.52
C LEU A 327 2.75 7.29 2.11
N GLU A 328 3.62 8.26 1.76
CA GLU A 328 4.28 8.34 0.44
C GLU A 328 5.75 7.83 0.42
N GLU A 329 6.28 7.29 1.52
CA GLU A 329 7.70 6.88 1.59
C GLU A 329 8.04 5.46 1.11
N TRP A 330 7.09 4.70 0.56
CA TRP A 330 7.38 3.41 -0.08
C TRP A 330 7.65 3.58 -1.58
N LYS A 331 8.67 4.37 -1.93
CA LYS A 331 9.25 4.30 -3.27
C LYS A 331 10.13 3.05 -3.33
N TYR A 332 9.59 2.02 -3.99
CA TYR A 332 10.20 0.71 -4.13
C TYR A 332 11.72 0.79 -4.37
N ARG A 333 12.50 0.32 -3.40
CA ARG A 333 13.93 0.11 -3.55
C ARG A 333 14.14 -1.11 -4.44
N SER A 334 15.05 -1.04 -5.41
CA SER A 334 15.39 -2.20 -6.24
C SER A 334 15.82 -3.38 -5.36
N GLY A 335 15.32 -4.58 -5.65
CA GLY A 335 15.67 -5.80 -4.95
C GLY A 335 15.00 -6.03 -3.59
N LEU A 336 13.94 -5.28 -3.24
CA LEU A 336 13.21 -5.44 -1.97
C LEU A 336 12.23 -6.63 -1.99
N PHE A 337 11.66 -6.92 -3.15
CA PHE A 337 10.76 -8.04 -3.36
C PHE A 337 11.05 -8.67 -4.73
N PHE A 338 10.58 -9.90 -4.90
CA PHE A 338 10.60 -10.56 -6.19
C PHE A 338 9.26 -11.24 -6.45
N ALA A 339 8.91 -11.33 -7.72
CA ALA A 339 7.74 -12.06 -8.16
C ALA A 339 8.18 -13.41 -8.72
N SER A 340 7.34 -14.42 -8.50
CA SER A 340 7.48 -15.76 -9.05
C SER A 340 6.18 -16.15 -9.75
N SER A 341 6.30 -16.95 -10.79
CA SER A 341 5.16 -17.58 -11.45
C SER A 341 5.30 -19.08 -11.49
N GLY A 342 4.16 -19.75 -11.42
CA GLY A 342 4.07 -21.19 -11.51
C GLY A 342 3.03 -21.68 -12.50
N TYR A 343 3.17 -22.96 -12.86
CA TYR A 343 2.18 -23.68 -13.65
C TYR A 343 0.88 -23.98 -12.88
N ASP A 344 0.84 -23.65 -11.60
CA ASP A 344 -0.37 -23.66 -10.76
C ASP A 344 -1.35 -22.53 -11.09
N GLY A 345 -0.98 -21.61 -11.99
CA GLY A 345 -1.82 -20.46 -12.36
C GLY A 345 -1.70 -19.29 -11.40
N LEU A 346 -0.70 -19.33 -10.52
CA LEU A 346 -0.47 -18.31 -9.51
C LEU A 346 0.78 -17.50 -9.84
N VAL A 347 0.68 -16.21 -9.57
CA VAL A 347 1.82 -15.30 -9.44
C VAL A 347 1.97 -14.97 -7.96
N LYS A 348 3.13 -15.24 -7.38
CA LYS A 348 3.38 -15.01 -5.96
C LYS A 348 4.44 -13.93 -5.79
N LEU A 349 4.16 -13.00 -4.89
CA LEU A 349 5.06 -11.92 -4.51
C LEU A 349 5.74 -12.28 -3.19
N TRP A 350 7.06 -12.17 -3.15
CA TRP A 350 7.87 -12.55 -2.00
C TRP A 350 8.73 -11.39 -1.54
N SER A 351 8.92 -11.29 -0.23
CA SER A 351 9.90 -10.38 0.35
C SER A 351 11.31 -10.91 0.10
N ALA A 352 12.25 -10.07 -0.32
CA ALA A 352 13.62 -10.49 -0.62
C ALA A 352 14.56 -10.44 0.59
N ASP A 353 14.12 -9.87 1.72
CA ASP A 353 14.82 -9.87 3.00
C ASP A 353 14.58 -11.17 3.77
N ASP A 354 13.31 -11.47 4.05
CA ASP A 354 12.85 -12.55 4.93
C ASP A 354 12.32 -13.76 4.15
N TRP A 355 12.26 -13.68 2.82
CA TRP A 355 11.77 -14.76 1.93
C TRP A 355 10.32 -15.19 2.21
N GLN A 356 9.54 -14.31 2.86
CA GLN A 356 8.14 -14.56 3.17
C GLN A 356 7.23 -14.21 2.01
N LEU A 357 6.13 -14.95 1.90
CA LEU A 357 5.09 -14.69 0.92
C LEU A 357 4.32 -13.43 1.30
N LEU A 358 4.38 -12.40 0.47
CA LEU A 358 3.63 -11.15 0.64
C LEU A 358 2.21 -11.31 0.11
N ARG A 359 2.09 -11.75 -1.14
CA ARG A 359 0.79 -11.84 -1.84
C ARG A 359 0.76 -13.00 -2.82
N THR A 360 -0.44 -13.52 -3.06
CA THR A 360 -0.73 -14.49 -4.11
C THR A 360 -1.78 -13.89 -5.04
N LEU A 361 -1.42 -13.76 -6.31
CA LEU A 361 -2.27 -13.27 -7.38
C LEU A 361 -2.67 -14.48 -8.22
N SER A 362 -3.98 -14.67 -8.39
CA SER A 362 -4.47 -15.72 -9.26
C SER A 362 -4.68 -15.17 -10.66
N THR A 363 -4.18 -15.89 -11.66
CA THR A 363 -4.45 -15.57 -13.07
C THR A 363 -5.65 -16.36 -13.59
N ASP A 364 -6.16 -15.97 -14.76
CA ASP A 364 -7.19 -16.75 -15.45
C ASP A 364 -6.72 -18.19 -15.64
N ALA A 365 -7.59 -19.15 -15.28
CA ALA A 365 -7.31 -20.58 -15.14
C ALA A 365 -6.42 -21.18 -16.24
N GLY A 366 -5.11 -21.07 -16.06
CA GLY A 366 -4.09 -21.44 -17.04
C GLY A 366 -2.70 -21.36 -16.42
N LYS A 367 -1.72 -21.97 -17.07
CA LYS A 367 -0.33 -21.96 -16.61
C LYS A 367 0.27 -20.59 -16.83
N VAL A 368 0.90 -20.00 -15.82
CA VAL A 368 1.69 -18.77 -16.00
C VAL A 368 3.05 -19.17 -16.56
N MET A 369 3.51 -18.44 -17.57
CA MET A 369 4.74 -18.75 -18.31
C MET A 369 5.84 -17.74 -18.02
N SER A 370 5.48 -16.48 -17.77
CA SER A 370 6.42 -15.40 -17.50
C SER A 370 5.80 -14.36 -16.60
N VAL A 371 6.63 -13.70 -15.80
CA VAL A 371 6.25 -12.53 -15.01
C VAL A 371 7.27 -11.44 -15.23
N ASP A 372 6.80 -10.21 -15.27
CA ASP A 372 7.66 -9.03 -15.28
C ASP A 372 7.07 -7.94 -14.39
N ILE A 373 7.96 -7.14 -13.80
CA ILE A 373 7.58 -6.05 -12.90
C ILE A 373 8.04 -4.75 -13.55
N SER A 374 7.13 -3.79 -13.67
CA SER A 374 7.48 -2.46 -14.17
C SER A 374 8.54 -1.81 -13.27
N SER A 375 9.42 -0.99 -13.86
CA SER A 375 10.46 -0.27 -13.11
C SER A 375 9.92 0.65 -12.03
N ASP A 376 8.69 1.12 -12.23
CA ASP A 376 8.02 2.04 -11.32
C ASP A 376 7.38 1.29 -10.13
N GLY A 377 7.34 -0.04 -10.20
CA GLY A 377 6.72 -0.94 -9.20
C GLY A 377 5.19 -0.89 -9.19
N ASN A 378 4.60 -0.02 -10.01
CA ASN A 378 3.15 0.19 -10.05
C ASN A 378 2.41 -0.88 -10.85
N LEU A 379 3.06 -1.55 -11.78
CA LEU A 379 2.43 -2.55 -12.63
C LEU A 379 3.23 -3.85 -12.59
N MET A 380 2.52 -4.97 -12.53
CA MET A 380 3.07 -6.29 -12.80
C MET A 380 2.36 -6.90 -13.99
N ALA A 381 3.12 -7.52 -14.88
CA ALA A 381 2.59 -8.24 -16.05
C ALA A 381 2.82 -9.74 -15.86
N SER A 382 1.79 -10.52 -16.13
CA SER A 382 1.90 -11.98 -16.20
C SER A 382 1.48 -12.48 -17.58
N GLY A 383 2.29 -13.36 -18.17
CA GLY A 383 1.99 -14.03 -19.42
C GLY A 383 1.41 -15.41 -19.13
N THR A 384 0.20 -15.69 -19.61
CA THR A 384 -0.46 -16.99 -19.45
C THR A 384 -0.30 -17.85 -20.71
N TYR A 385 -0.40 -19.16 -20.54
CA TYR A 385 -0.35 -20.13 -21.64
C TYR A 385 -1.49 -19.95 -22.65
N ASN A 386 -2.60 -19.34 -22.23
CA ASN A 386 -3.78 -19.11 -23.07
C ASN A 386 -3.60 -17.97 -24.10
N ARG A 387 -2.34 -17.56 -24.36
CA ARG A 387 -1.95 -16.45 -25.25
C ARG A 387 -2.45 -15.08 -24.79
N ASN A 388 -2.92 -14.99 -23.56
CA ASN A 388 -3.32 -13.76 -22.91
C ASN A 388 -2.24 -13.34 -21.91
N PHE A 389 -2.11 -12.03 -21.70
CA PHE A 389 -1.35 -11.50 -20.57
C PHE A 389 -2.28 -10.67 -19.69
N GLN A 390 -2.04 -10.72 -18.39
CA GLN A 390 -2.79 -9.96 -17.39
C GLN A 390 -1.87 -8.92 -16.75
N LEU A 391 -2.40 -7.73 -16.52
CA LEU A 391 -1.73 -6.65 -15.80
C LEU A 391 -2.36 -6.53 -14.42
N PHE A 392 -1.52 -6.42 -13.40
CA PHE A 392 -1.92 -6.19 -12.03
C PHE A 392 -1.47 -4.78 -11.62
N SER A 393 -2.40 -4.01 -11.05
CA SER A 393 -2.16 -2.69 -10.46
C SER A 393 -1.93 -2.81 -8.96
N PRO A 394 -1.37 -1.80 -8.27
CA PRO A 394 -1.07 -1.88 -6.85
C PRO A 394 -2.33 -1.86 -5.98
N GLU A 395 -3.44 -1.36 -6.51
CA GLU A 395 -4.74 -1.37 -5.85
C GLU A 395 -5.29 -2.81 -5.72
N ASP A 396 -4.84 -3.71 -6.60
CA ASP A 396 -5.12 -5.16 -6.54
C ASP A 396 -3.95 -5.97 -5.90
N VAL A 397 -2.80 -5.32 -5.61
CA VAL A 397 -1.59 -5.90 -4.95
C VAL A 397 -1.53 -5.50 -3.48
#